data_AF-A0A1T5HJ01-F1
#
_entry.id   AF-A0A1T5HJ01-F1
#
_cell.length_a   1.000
_cell.length_b   1.000
_cell.length_c   1.000
_cell.angle_alpha   90.00
_cell.angle_beta   90.00
_cell.angle_gamma   90.00
#
_symmetry.space_group_name_H-M   'P 1'
#
loop_
_entity.id
_entity.type
_entity.pdbx_description
1 polymer ?
#
loop_
_entity_poly.entity_id
_entity_poly.type
_entity_poly.pdbx_seq_one_letter_code
_entity_poly.pdbx_strand_id
1 'polypeptide(L)'
;MLSKWVKILFLFSLAVISIILMIRYLDVTTAPFSFGFNFALMFWFAILEFQLKPALDSPYFDPWPFEKQGKLYRILGVEWYRTILTKSGWEKVRQQQTPIKKGIDSFEAYERATRVAESGHLIVAIIVLIVTGYVLFAYSLRDTRWLILFNVLLNIYPVLLQRYTRPRLRRMIERLRAVEIARNRLY
;
A
#
# COMPACT_ATOMS: atom_id res chain seq x y z
N MET A 1 -4.70 -21.56 -19.09
CA MET A 1 -5.50 -20.87 -18.04
C MET A 1 -5.53 -21.62 -16.72
N LEU A 2 -5.80 -22.94 -16.71
CA LEU A 2 -5.81 -23.76 -15.48
C LEU A 2 -4.51 -23.67 -14.66
N SER A 3 -3.34 -23.67 -15.31
CA SER A 3 -2.03 -23.57 -14.65
C SER A 3 -1.80 -22.26 -13.89
N LYS A 4 -2.42 -21.15 -14.29
CA LYS A 4 -2.35 -19.87 -13.57
C LYS A 4 -3.09 -19.95 -12.25
N TRP A 5 -4.32 -20.47 -12.28
CA TRP A 5 -5.17 -20.58 -11.09
C TRP A 5 -4.63 -21.60 -10.08
N VAL A 6 -4.05 -22.72 -10.55
CA VAL A 6 -3.36 -23.68 -9.69
C VAL A 6 -2.18 -23.02 -8.96
N LYS A 7 -1.37 -22.22 -9.65
CA LYS A 7 -0.26 -21.47 -9.03
C LYS A 7 -0.77 -20.47 -7.98
N ILE A 8 -1.82 -19.71 -8.30
CA ILE A 8 -2.42 -18.75 -7.35
C ILE A 8 -2.95 -19.47 -6.11
N LEU A 9 -3.67 -20.58 -6.30
CA LEU A 9 -4.20 -21.37 -5.19
C LEU A 9 -3.06 -21.90 -4.31
N PHE A 10 -1.99 -22.42 -4.92
CA PHE A 10 -0.81 -22.89 -4.19
C PHE A 10 -0.16 -21.77 -3.37
N LEU A 11 0.07 -20.60 -3.97
CA LEU A 11 0.65 -19.44 -3.28
C LEU A 11 -0.25 -18.93 -2.14
N PHE A 12 -1.56 -18.91 -2.36
CA PHE A 12 -2.53 -18.55 -1.33
C PHE A 12 -2.49 -19.54 -0.15
N SER A 13 -2.46 -20.84 -0.43
CA SER A 13 -2.33 -21.87 0.60
C SER A 13 -1.04 -21.71 1.41
N LEU A 14 0.10 -21.44 0.75
CA LEU A 14 1.37 -21.16 1.45
C LEU A 14 1.28 -19.92 2.33
N ALA A 15 0.63 -18.85 1.85
CA ALA A 15 0.39 -17.65 2.64
C ALA A 15 -0.41 -17.98 3.90
N VAL A 16 -1.56 -18.63 3.75
CA VAL A 16 -2.43 -19.03 4.87
C VAL A 16 -1.68 -19.92 5.86
N ILE A 17 -0.96 -20.95 5.39
CA ILE A 17 -0.17 -21.84 6.25
C ILE A 17 0.86 -21.04 7.04
N SER A 18 1.64 -20.18 6.38
CA SER A 18 2.67 -19.38 7.07
C SER A 18 2.07 -18.47 8.15
N ILE A 19 0.92 -17.85 7.88
CA ILE A 19 0.20 -17.02 8.84
C ILE A 19 -0.33 -17.84 10.01
N ILE A 20 -0.92 -19.01 9.76
CA ILE A 20 -1.39 -19.92 10.82
C ILE A 20 -0.21 -20.38 11.70
N LEU A 21 0.93 -20.72 11.10
CA LEU A 21 2.14 -21.09 11.84
C LEU A 21 2.62 -19.93 12.72
N MET A 22 2.64 -18.69 12.21
CA MET A 22 2.99 -17.52 13.02
C MET A 22 2.04 -17.36 14.21
N ILE A 23 0.71 -17.45 14.00
CA ILE A 23 -0.28 -17.32 15.07
C ILE A 23 -0.15 -18.45 16.10
N ARG A 24 0.21 -19.67 15.67
CA ARG A 24 0.31 -20.84 16.54
C ARG A 24 1.59 -20.89 17.36
N TYR A 25 2.71 -20.47 16.79
CA TYR A 25 4.04 -20.66 17.38
C TYR A 25 4.65 -19.37 17.94
N LEU A 26 4.11 -18.20 17.61
CA LEU A 26 4.57 -16.92 18.16
C LEU A 26 3.50 -16.35 19.08
N ASP A 27 3.93 -15.61 20.09
CA ASP A 27 3.02 -14.90 20.98
C ASP A 27 2.42 -13.68 20.27
N VAL A 28 1.11 -13.75 20.01
CA VAL A 28 0.32 -12.74 19.29
C VAL A 28 0.28 -11.37 19.97
N THR A 29 0.65 -11.29 21.26
CA THR A 29 0.64 -10.06 22.05
C THR A 29 1.95 -9.27 21.96
N THR A 30 2.96 -9.84 21.27
CA THR A 30 4.32 -9.28 21.25
C THR A 30 4.60 -8.37 20.06
N ALA A 31 5.58 -7.48 20.23
CA ALA A 31 6.06 -6.60 19.16
C ALA A 31 6.65 -7.37 17.96
N PRO A 32 7.51 -8.40 18.16
CA PRO A 32 8.07 -9.16 17.03
C PRO A 32 7.00 -9.87 16.21
N PHE A 33 5.98 -10.46 16.86
CA PHE A 33 4.85 -11.02 16.13
C PHE A 33 4.15 -9.94 15.30
N SER A 34 3.75 -8.84 15.93
CA SER A 34 2.99 -7.77 15.27
C SER A 34 3.74 -7.19 14.08
N PHE A 35 5.04 -6.94 14.22
CA PHE A 35 5.90 -6.45 13.15
C PHE A 35 6.05 -7.50 12.03
N GLY A 36 6.46 -8.72 12.39
CA GLY A 36 6.66 -9.80 11.42
C GLY A 36 5.38 -10.16 10.67
N PHE A 37 4.24 -10.16 11.35
CA PHE A 37 2.94 -10.45 10.76
C PHE A 37 2.55 -9.44 9.68
N ASN A 38 2.75 -8.14 9.93
CA ASN A 38 2.53 -7.10 8.93
C ASN A 38 3.43 -7.30 7.70
N PHE A 39 4.73 -7.56 7.89
CA PHE A 39 5.66 -7.78 6.78
C PHE A 39 5.36 -9.07 6.01
N ALA A 40 4.97 -10.15 6.68
CA ALA A 40 4.56 -11.39 6.04
C ALA A 40 3.33 -11.17 5.16
N LEU A 41 2.31 -10.46 5.65
CA LEU A 41 1.12 -10.13 4.87
C LEU A 41 1.45 -9.23 3.67
N MET A 42 2.28 -8.20 3.85
CA MET A 42 2.74 -7.34 2.75
C MET A 42 3.52 -8.12 1.69
N PHE A 43 4.39 -9.03 2.11
CA PHE A 43 5.15 -9.91 1.22
C PHE A 43 4.23 -10.81 0.39
N TRP A 44 3.28 -11.49 1.03
CA TRP A 44 2.32 -12.34 0.33
C TRP A 44 1.41 -11.55 -0.59
N PHE A 45 0.97 -10.37 -0.18
CA PHE A 45 0.20 -9.48 -1.04
C PHE A 45 0.99 -9.08 -2.29
N ALA A 46 2.27 -8.72 -2.16
CA ALA A 46 3.11 -8.36 -3.30
C ALA A 46 3.26 -9.51 -4.30
N ILE A 47 3.42 -10.76 -3.81
CA ILE A 47 3.45 -11.95 -4.67
C ILE A 47 2.11 -12.13 -5.40
N LEU A 48 0.99 -12.03 -4.69
CA LEU A 48 -0.34 -12.19 -5.28
C LEU A 48 -0.64 -11.09 -6.30
N GLU A 49 -0.29 -9.84 -6.00
CA GLU A 49 -0.45 -8.71 -6.93
C GLU A 49 0.32 -8.94 -8.22
N PHE A 50 1.57 -9.40 -8.13
CA PHE A 50 2.39 -9.68 -9.31
C PHE A 50 1.75 -10.73 -10.25
N GLN A 51 1.03 -11.71 -9.69
CA GLN A 51 0.33 -12.75 -10.44
C GLN A 51 -1.03 -12.31 -10.97
N LEU A 52 -1.77 -11.51 -10.19
CA LEU A 52 -3.13 -11.08 -10.52
C LEU A 52 -3.17 -9.87 -11.43
N LYS A 53 -2.29 -8.89 -11.21
CA LYS A 53 -2.23 -7.59 -11.88
C LYS A 53 -3.61 -6.91 -11.96
N PRO A 54 -4.22 -6.56 -10.82
CA PRO A 54 -5.57 -5.98 -10.80
C PRO A 54 -5.63 -4.67 -11.61
N ALA A 55 -6.81 -4.38 -12.18
CA ALA A 55 -7.04 -3.20 -13.01
C ALA A 55 -7.00 -1.90 -12.20
N LEU A 56 -7.56 -1.90 -10.98
CA LEU A 56 -7.59 -0.77 -10.04
C LEU A 56 -8.24 0.51 -10.62
N ASP A 57 -9.32 0.31 -11.37
CA ASP A 57 -10.14 1.32 -12.07
C ASP A 57 -11.34 1.82 -11.24
N SER A 58 -11.52 1.31 -10.01
CA SER A 58 -12.60 1.73 -9.11
C SER A 58 -12.60 3.23 -8.79
N PRO A 59 -13.79 3.87 -8.68
CA PRO A 59 -13.93 5.25 -8.19
C PRO A 59 -13.36 5.50 -6.79
N TYR A 60 -13.11 4.44 -6.01
CA TYR A 60 -12.43 4.54 -4.72
C TYR A 60 -11.08 5.29 -4.81
N PHE A 61 -10.37 5.12 -5.93
CA PHE A 61 -9.08 5.78 -6.15
C PHE A 61 -9.20 7.23 -6.63
N ASP A 62 -10.41 7.75 -6.82
CA ASP A 62 -10.58 9.14 -7.22
C ASP A 62 -10.36 10.08 -6.02
N PRO A 63 -9.53 11.14 -6.19
CA PRO A 63 -9.30 12.07 -5.12
C PRO A 63 -10.57 12.81 -4.71
N TRP A 64 -10.80 12.88 -3.41
CA TRP A 64 -11.90 13.64 -2.85
C TRP A 64 -11.58 15.15 -2.89
N PRO A 65 -12.58 16.04 -2.91
CA PRO A 65 -12.36 17.48 -2.99
C PRO A 65 -11.40 18.02 -1.90
N PHE A 66 -11.50 17.51 -0.67
CA PHE A 66 -10.64 17.94 0.45
C PHE A 66 -9.17 17.50 0.28
N GLU A 67 -8.92 16.44 -0.47
CA GLU A 67 -7.57 15.90 -0.69
C GLU A 67 -6.75 16.77 -1.64
N LYS A 68 -7.42 17.52 -2.53
CA LYS A 68 -6.77 18.37 -3.55
C LYS A 68 -5.82 19.40 -2.94
N GLN A 69 -6.15 19.92 -1.75
CA GLN A 69 -5.35 20.89 -0.99
C GLN A 69 -4.33 20.21 -0.06
N GLY A 70 -4.52 18.94 0.30
CA GLY A 70 -3.63 18.19 1.17
C GLY A 70 -3.52 18.70 2.62
N LYS A 71 -4.34 19.67 3.04
CA LYS A 71 -4.27 20.28 4.38
C LYS A 71 -4.46 19.25 5.49
N LEU A 72 -5.49 18.41 5.38
CA LEU A 72 -5.78 17.36 6.37
C LEU A 72 -4.61 16.39 6.52
N TYR A 73 -4.02 15.93 5.41
CA TYR A 73 -2.87 15.03 5.43
C TYR A 73 -1.64 15.62 6.11
N ARG A 74 -1.39 16.93 5.94
CA ARG A 74 -0.30 17.61 6.64
C ARG A 74 -0.55 17.66 8.15
N ILE A 75 -1.78 17.94 8.58
CA ILE A 75 -2.17 17.93 10.00
C ILE A 75 -1.99 16.53 10.59
N LEU A 76 -2.35 15.48 9.84
CA LEU A 76 -2.14 14.08 10.24
C LEU A 76 -0.67 13.63 10.24
N GLY A 77 0.27 14.52 9.89
CA GLY A 77 1.71 14.23 9.94
C GLY A 77 2.23 13.37 8.78
N VAL A 78 1.53 13.32 7.63
CA VAL A 78 1.99 12.55 6.46
C VAL A 78 3.35 13.02 5.95
N GLU A 79 3.71 14.28 6.13
CA GLU A 79 5.03 14.81 5.75
C GLU A 79 6.17 14.30 6.66
N TRP A 80 5.89 14.13 7.95
CA TRP A 80 6.84 13.47 8.85
C TRP A 80 7.06 12.01 8.43
N TYR A 81 5.98 11.30 8.13
CA TYR A 81 6.07 9.92 7.63
C TYR A 81 6.84 9.82 6.31
N ARG A 82 6.59 10.73 5.35
CA ARG A 82 7.35 10.84 4.10
C ARG A 82 8.84 11.06 4.36
N THR A 83 9.17 11.89 5.35
CA THR A 83 10.56 12.16 5.75
C THR A 83 11.24 10.89 6.26
N ILE A 84 10.56 10.08 7.08
CA ILE A 84 11.08 8.79 7.55
C ILE A 84 11.41 7.88 6.36
N LEU A 85 10.47 7.71 5.43
CA LEU A 85 10.67 6.85 4.26
C LEU A 85 11.79 7.33 3.34
N THR A 86 11.99 8.64 3.26
CA THR A 86 13.08 9.22 2.47
C THR A 86 14.43 8.96 3.15
N LYS A 87 14.50 9.14 4.47
CA LYS A 87 15.73 8.93 5.26
C LYS A 87 16.11 7.46 5.41
N SER A 88 15.13 6.55 5.46
CA SER A 88 15.39 5.11 5.53
C SER A 88 15.84 4.50 4.19
N GLY A 89 15.79 5.28 3.10
CA GLY A 89 16.14 4.81 1.76
C GLY A 89 15.01 4.08 1.02
N TRP A 90 13.81 4.00 1.61
CA TRP A 90 12.66 3.37 0.95
C TRP A 90 12.28 4.15 -0.32
N GLU A 91 12.37 5.48 -0.31
CA GLU A 91 12.12 6.23 -1.56
C GLU A 91 13.08 5.82 -2.70
N LYS A 92 14.33 5.44 -2.40
CA LYS A 92 15.30 4.99 -3.41
C LYS A 92 14.91 3.65 -4.01
N VAL A 93 14.55 2.66 -3.18
CA VAL A 93 14.15 1.33 -3.66
C VAL A 93 12.88 1.42 -4.51
N ARG A 94 11.91 2.26 -4.11
CA ARG A 94 10.70 2.52 -4.90
C ARG A 94 11.02 3.15 -6.26
N GLN A 95 11.93 4.13 -6.31
CA GLN A 95 12.34 4.76 -7.57
C GLN A 95 13.12 3.81 -8.49
N GLN A 96 13.79 2.80 -7.95
CA GLN A 96 14.40 1.73 -8.77
C GLN A 96 13.34 0.84 -9.42
N GLN A 97 12.24 0.55 -8.72
CA GLN A 97 11.15 -0.29 -9.22
C GLN A 97 10.22 0.45 -10.20
N THR A 98 9.92 1.73 -9.93
CA THR A 98 9.05 2.55 -10.78
C THR A 98 9.65 3.94 -10.95
N PRO A 99 10.65 4.09 -11.82
CA PRO A 99 11.33 5.37 -12.02
C PRO A 99 10.42 6.38 -12.71
N ILE A 100 10.35 7.59 -12.16
CA ILE A 100 9.71 8.74 -12.82
C ILE A 100 10.70 9.27 -13.86
N LYS A 101 10.36 9.12 -15.14
CA LYS A 101 11.15 9.60 -16.28
C LYS A 101 10.45 10.78 -16.94
N LYS A 102 11.07 11.39 -17.96
CA LYS A 102 10.38 12.36 -18.81
C LYS A 102 9.39 11.60 -19.70
N GLY A 103 8.09 11.86 -19.57
CA GLY A 103 7.05 11.27 -20.39
C GLY A 103 5.82 10.85 -19.60
N ILE A 104 4.64 10.96 -20.23
CA ILE A 104 3.35 10.68 -19.60
C ILE A 104 3.26 9.24 -19.07
N ASP A 105 3.74 8.26 -19.82
CA ASP A 105 3.67 6.83 -19.48
C ASP A 105 4.32 6.53 -18.12
N SER A 106 5.43 7.18 -17.81
CA SER A 106 6.12 6.98 -16.53
C SER A 106 5.33 7.54 -15.34
N PHE A 107 4.60 8.63 -15.54
CA PHE A 107 3.72 9.21 -14.53
C PHE A 107 2.46 8.37 -14.33
N GLU A 108 1.89 7.83 -15.41
CA GLU A 108 0.76 6.92 -15.35
C GLU A 108 1.13 5.59 -14.67
N ALA A 109 2.30 5.02 -15.01
CA ALA A 109 2.82 3.83 -14.35
C ALA A 109 3.04 4.06 -12.85
N TYR A 110 3.60 5.22 -12.48
CA TYR A 110 3.78 5.61 -11.08
C TYR A 110 2.44 5.82 -10.37
N GLU A 111 1.43 6.40 -11.02
CA GLU A 111 0.08 6.55 -10.45
C GLU A 111 -0.57 5.20 -10.18
N ARG A 112 -0.46 4.26 -11.13
CA ARG A 112 -0.90 2.88 -10.94
C ARG A 112 -0.17 2.22 -9.77
N ALA A 113 1.15 2.38 -9.67
CA ALA A 113 1.94 1.84 -8.57
C ALA A 113 1.47 2.39 -7.20
N THR A 114 1.05 3.66 -7.12
CA THR A 114 0.45 4.19 -5.88
C THR A 114 -0.89 3.52 -5.53
N ARG A 115 -1.74 3.18 -6.52
CA ARG A 115 -2.99 2.42 -6.28
C ARG A 115 -2.71 1.01 -5.78
N VAL A 116 -1.71 0.35 -6.37
CA VAL A 116 -1.28 -1.00 -5.96
C VAL A 116 -0.82 -0.98 -4.50
N ALA A 117 0.07 -0.05 -4.15
CA ALA A 117 0.56 0.09 -2.78
C ALA A 117 -0.58 0.43 -1.80
N GLU A 118 -1.46 1.37 -2.16
CA GLU A 118 -2.64 1.71 -1.35
C GLU A 118 -3.54 0.49 -1.11
N SER A 119 -3.84 -0.28 -2.15
CA SER A 119 -4.68 -1.48 -2.05
C SER A 119 -4.08 -2.54 -1.14
N GLY A 120 -2.77 -2.78 -1.28
CA GLY A 120 -2.05 -3.74 -0.45
C GLY A 120 -2.13 -3.36 1.02
N HIS A 121 -1.79 -2.10 1.34
CA HIS A 121 -1.85 -1.64 2.72
C HIS A 121 -3.28 -1.62 3.28
N LEU A 122 -4.31 -1.34 2.48
CA LEU A 122 -5.70 -1.45 2.94
C LEU A 122 -6.09 -2.90 3.28
N ILE A 123 -5.76 -3.85 2.41
CA ILE A 123 -6.06 -5.27 2.63
C ILE A 123 -5.34 -5.77 3.87
N VAL A 124 -4.04 -5.46 4.00
CA VAL A 124 -3.25 -5.80 5.18
C VAL A 124 -3.84 -5.13 6.43
N ALA A 125 -4.23 -3.86 6.36
CA ALA A 125 -4.82 -3.15 7.50
C ALA A 125 -6.09 -3.81 8.01
N ILE A 126 -6.97 -4.26 7.11
CA ILE A 126 -8.21 -4.95 7.44
C ILE A 126 -7.91 -6.29 8.12
N ILE A 127 -6.98 -7.08 7.57
CA ILE A 127 -6.59 -8.38 8.17
C ILE A 127 -6.00 -8.17 9.57
N VAL A 128 -5.09 -7.22 9.73
CA VAL A 128 -4.49 -6.88 11.02
C VAL A 128 -5.54 -6.37 12.00
N LEU A 129 -6.54 -5.61 11.55
CA LEU A 129 -7.64 -5.15 12.39
C LEU A 129 -8.50 -6.32 12.89
N ILE A 130 -8.76 -7.33 12.06
CA ILE A 130 -9.47 -8.55 12.48
C ILE A 130 -8.68 -9.29 13.57
N VAL A 131 -7.37 -9.47 13.39
CA VAL A 131 -6.51 -10.11 14.41
C VAL A 131 -6.43 -9.26 15.68
N THR A 132 -6.40 -7.93 15.54
CA THR A 132 -6.45 -7.00 16.68
C THR A 132 -7.75 -7.16 17.47
N GLY A 133 -8.88 -7.30 16.77
CA GLY A 133 -10.17 -7.59 17.40
C GLY A 133 -10.15 -8.92 18.15
N TYR A 134 -9.63 -9.98 17.55
CA TYR A 134 -9.43 -11.27 18.25
C TYR A 134 -8.58 -11.10 19.51
N VAL A 135 -7.42 -10.43 19.44
CA VAL A 135 -6.55 -10.22 20.60
C VAL A 135 -7.23 -9.38 21.68
N LEU A 136 -8.02 -8.38 21.29
CA LEU A 136 -8.79 -7.55 22.22
C LEU A 136 -9.78 -8.39 23.04
N PHE A 137 -10.51 -9.30 22.37
CA PHE A 137 -11.54 -10.12 23.02
C PHE A 137 -10.97 -11.32 23.79
N ALA A 138 -9.91 -11.95 23.28
CA ALA A 138 -9.31 -13.13 23.90
C ALA A 138 -8.32 -12.79 25.04
N TYR A 139 -7.77 -11.58 25.05
CA TYR A 139 -6.77 -11.14 26.02
C TYR A 139 -7.18 -9.80 26.65
N SER A 140 -6.55 -8.69 26.27
CA SER A 140 -6.84 -7.37 26.81
C SER A 140 -6.53 -6.25 25.83
N LEU A 141 -7.04 -5.04 26.09
CA LEU A 141 -6.69 -3.84 25.32
C LEU A 141 -5.17 -3.57 25.34
N ARG A 142 -4.49 -3.85 26.45
CA ARG A 142 -3.04 -3.65 26.57
C ARG A 142 -2.27 -4.54 25.59
N ASP A 143 -2.77 -5.75 25.33
CA ASP A 143 -2.10 -6.74 24.48
C ASP A 143 -2.23 -6.39 22.98
N THR A 144 -3.21 -5.56 22.62
CA THR A 144 -3.39 -5.08 21.24
C THR A 144 -2.42 -3.97 20.83
N ARG A 145 -1.70 -3.37 21.78
CA ARG A 145 -0.95 -2.11 21.55
C ARG A 145 0.04 -2.18 20.39
N TRP A 146 0.73 -3.32 20.23
CA TRP A 146 1.72 -3.51 19.17
C TRP A 146 1.07 -3.71 17.81
N LEU A 147 -0.03 -4.47 17.74
CA LEU A 147 -0.82 -4.63 16.54
C LEU A 147 -1.38 -3.28 16.07
N ILE A 148 -1.95 -2.48 16.98
CA ILE A 148 -2.46 -1.14 16.66
C ILE A 148 -1.34 -0.24 16.17
N LEU A 149 -0.22 -0.15 16.92
CA LEU A 149 0.91 0.71 16.57
C LEU A 149 1.46 0.38 15.18
N PHE A 150 1.75 -0.90 14.92
CA PHE A 150 2.31 -1.30 13.63
C PHE A 150 1.28 -1.23 12.52
N ASN A 151 -0.01 -1.48 12.77
CA ASN A 151 -1.03 -1.29 11.74
C ASN A 151 -1.14 0.18 11.30
N VAL A 152 -1.10 1.10 12.27
CA VAL A 152 -1.10 2.54 11.98
C VAL A 152 0.15 2.93 11.18
N LEU A 153 1.34 2.55 11.65
CA LEU A 153 2.60 2.96 11.02
C LEU A 153 2.85 2.28 9.67
N LEU A 154 2.55 0.99 9.55
CA LEU A 154 2.90 0.17 8.38
C LEU A 154 1.78 0.03 7.37
N ASN A 155 0.54 0.44 7.67
CA ASN A 155 -0.56 0.37 6.71
C ASN A 155 -1.34 1.68 6.57
N ILE A 156 -1.81 2.26 7.69
CA ILE A 156 -2.62 3.49 7.61
C ILE A 156 -1.80 4.66 7.06
N TYR A 157 -0.60 4.91 7.60
CA TYR A 157 0.27 5.98 7.10
C TYR A 157 0.66 5.82 5.62
N PRO A 158 1.03 4.62 5.14
CA PRO A 158 1.17 4.36 3.70
C PRO A 158 -0.05 4.70 2.85
N VAL A 159 -1.25 4.31 3.28
CA VAL A 159 -2.50 4.64 2.57
C VAL A 159 -2.67 6.16 2.49
N LEU A 160 -2.53 6.85 3.62
CA LEU A 160 -2.61 8.31 3.67
C LEU A 160 -1.56 8.97 2.77
N LEU A 161 -0.34 8.42 2.71
CA LEU A 161 0.72 8.93 1.85
C LEU A 161 0.40 8.78 0.36
N GLN A 162 -0.17 7.64 -0.06
CA GLN A 162 -0.58 7.45 -1.46
C GLN A 162 -1.71 8.42 -1.83
N ARG A 163 -2.74 8.54 -0.98
CA ARG A 163 -3.85 9.49 -1.20
C ARG A 163 -3.40 10.94 -1.17
N TYR A 164 -2.45 11.30 -0.31
CA TYR A 164 -1.84 12.65 -0.27
C TYR A 164 -1.09 12.98 -1.57
N THR A 165 -0.49 11.99 -2.22
CA THR A 165 0.32 12.17 -3.42
C THR A 165 -0.53 12.23 -4.69
N ARG A 166 -1.59 11.41 -4.76
CA ARG A 166 -2.41 11.20 -5.95
C ARG A 166 -2.97 12.48 -6.62
N PRO A 167 -3.53 13.47 -5.91
CA PRO A 167 -4.03 14.69 -6.56
C PRO A 167 -2.96 15.45 -7.33
N ARG A 168 -1.72 15.50 -6.80
CA ARG A 168 -0.61 16.18 -7.48
C ARG A 168 -0.19 15.43 -8.73
N LEU A 169 -0.17 14.10 -8.63
CA LEU A 169 0.24 13.23 -9.71
C LEU A 169 -0.73 13.30 -10.89
N ARG A 170 -2.04 13.24 -10.62
CA ARG A 170 -3.08 13.40 -11.66
C ARG A 170 -3.01 14.76 -12.36
N ARG A 171 -2.82 15.86 -11.61
CA ARG A 171 -2.62 17.19 -12.21
C ARG A 171 -1.40 17.25 -13.13
N MET A 172 -0.34 16.52 -12.82
CA MET A 172 0.85 16.46 -13.68
C MET A 172 0.58 15.65 -14.95
N ILE A 173 -0.10 14.49 -14.83
CA ILE A 173 -0.50 13.67 -15.97
C ILE A 173 -1.38 14.47 -16.93
N GLU A 174 -2.39 15.19 -16.42
CA GLU A 174 -3.28 16.04 -17.23
C GLU A 174 -2.50 17.12 -18.01
N ARG A 175 -1.53 17.77 -17.36
CA ARG A 175 -0.68 18.78 -18.00
C ARG A 175 0.20 18.18 -19.08
N LEU A 176 0.85 17.03 -18.81
CA LEU A 176 1.70 16.34 -19.78
C LEU A 176 0.89 15.88 -21.00
N ARG A 177 -0.33 15.37 -20.77
CA ARG A 177 -1.25 14.96 -21.84
C ARG A 177 -1.64 16.12 -22.73
N ALA A 178 -1.94 17.28 -22.14
CA ALA A 178 -2.26 18.49 -22.91
C ALA A 178 -1.08 18.95 -23.79
N VAL A 179 0.14 18.91 -23.25
CA VAL A 179 1.37 19.25 -24.00
C VAL A 179 1.61 18.27 -25.15
N GLU A 180 1.41 16.99 -24.93
CA GLU A 180 1.60 15.96 -25.96
C GLU A 180 0.57 16.08 -27.09
N ILE A 181 -0.70 16.34 -26.76
CA ILE A 181 -1.74 16.62 -27.75
C ILE A 181 -1.39 17.86 -28.56
N ALA A 182 -0.92 18.94 -27.92
CA ALA A 182 -0.51 20.16 -28.61
C ALA A 182 0.67 19.89 -29.56
N ARG A 183 1.66 19.10 -29.13
CA ARG A 183 2.79 18.69 -29.98
C ARG A 183 2.33 17.89 -31.19
N ASN A 184 1.46 16.90 -30.99
CA ASN A 184 0.98 16.03 -32.06
C ASN A 184 0.02 16.72 -33.05
N ARG A 185 -0.45 17.94 -32.75
CA ARG A 185 -1.23 18.78 -33.69
C ARG A 185 -0.36 19.70 -34.54
N LEU A 186 0.91 19.86 -34.20
CA LEU A 186 1.88 20.72 -34.90
C LEU A 186 2.73 19.95 -35.92
N TYR A 187 2.58 18.63 -35.98
CA TYR A 187 3.20 17.70 -36.94
C TYR A 187 2.11 16.91 -37.64
#